data_AF-A0A3D3S059-F1
#
_entry.id   AF-A0A3D3S059-F1
#
_cell.length_a   1.000
_cell.length_b   1.000
_cell.length_c   1.000
_cell.angle_alpha   90.00
_cell.angle_beta   90.00
_cell.angle_gamma   90.00
#
_symmetry.space_group_name_H-M   'P 1'
#
loop_
_entity.id
_entity.type
_entity.pdbx_description
1 polymer ?
#
loop_
_entity_poly.entity_id
_entity_poly.type
_entity_poly.pdbx_seq_one_letter_code
_entity_poly.pdbx_strand_id
1 'polypeptide(L)'
;MARIIGIDLGTTNSCVAVMEGGKPRVIENSEGDRTTPSIVAFTKDSEVLVGQSAKRQAVTNPHNTLYAVKRLIGRRFEDSVVKKDIDIVPYKIVKADNGDAWVEVDGKKMAPPEISARVLQKMKKTAEDYLGEAVTEAVITVPAYFND
;
A
#
# COMPACT_ATOMS: atom_id res chain seq x y z
N MET A 1 -5.06 15.01 -22.57
CA MET A 1 -5.60 15.20 -21.21
C MET A 1 -5.28 13.91 -20.47
N ALA A 2 -4.55 13.96 -19.35
CA ALA A 2 -4.12 12.75 -18.66
C ALA A 2 -5.36 11.95 -18.21
N ARG A 3 -5.35 10.63 -18.36
CA ARG A 3 -6.46 9.80 -17.87
C ARG A 3 -6.44 9.77 -16.34
N ILE A 4 -7.59 10.04 -15.75
CA ILE A 4 -7.80 9.86 -14.31
C ILE A 4 -8.11 8.38 -14.06
N ILE A 5 -7.34 7.74 -13.18
CA ILE A 5 -7.53 6.33 -12.82
C ILE A 5 -8.26 6.20 -11.49
N GLY A 6 -9.04 5.12 -11.33
CA GLY A 6 -9.67 4.77 -10.06
C GLY A 6 -8.84 3.73 -9.31
N ILE A 7 -8.44 4.01 -8.07
CA ILE A 7 -7.69 3.09 -7.23
C ILE A 7 -8.49 2.76 -5.97
N ASP A 8 -8.86 1.49 -5.84
CA ASP A 8 -9.20 0.92 -4.54
C ASP A 8 -7.90 0.59 -3.81
N LEU A 9 -7.58 1.39 -2.78
CA LEU A 9 -6.43 1.15 -1.90
C LEU A 9 -6.92 0.36 -0.68
N GLY A 10 -7.05 -0.96 -0.76
CA GLY A 10 -7.56 -1.75 0.36
C GLY A 10 -6.52 -2.02 1.46
N THR A 11 -6.98 -2.60 2.58
CA THR A 11 -6.09 -3.05 3.67
C THR A 11 -5.28 -4.29 3.29
N THR A 12 -5.88 -5.17 2.49
CA THR A 12 -5.29 -6.47 2.12
C THR A 12 -4.96 -6.55 0.63
N ASN A 13 -5.85 -6.04 -0.22
CA ASN A 13 -5.64 -6.01 -1.66
C ASN A 13 -6.02 -4.63 -2.18
N SER A 14 -5.36 -4.21 -3.23
CA SER A 14 -5.67 -3.01 -4.00
C SER A 14 -6.06 -3.38 -5.42
N CYS A 15 -6.88 -2.54 -6.05
CA CYS A 15 -7.38 -2.72 -7.40
C CYS A 15 -7.29 -1.39 -8.15
N VAL A 16 -7.00 -1.43 -9.44
CA VAL A 16 -7.00 -0.25 -10.29
C VAL A 16 -7.93 -0.45 -11.49
N ALA A 17 -8.67 0.61 -11.83
CA ALA A 17 -9.59 0.64 -12.95
C ALA A 17 -9.41 1.92 -13.77
N VAL A 18 -9.74 1.83 -15.05
CA VAL A 18 -9.72 2.93 -16.02
C VAL A 18 -11.09 3.07 -16.68
N MET A 19 -11.37 4.24 -17.25
CA MET A 19 -12.56 4.44 -18.08
C MET A 19 -12.21 4.18 -19.56
N GLU A 20 -12.92 3.24 -20.19
CA GLU A 20 -12.82 2.93 -21.62
C GLU A 20 -14.21 2.95 -22.26
N GLY A 21 -14.42 3.78 -23.29
CA GLY A 21 -15.70 3.85 -23.99
C GLY A 21 -16.88 4.18 -23.08
N GLY A 22 -16.66 4.98 -22.03
CA GLY A 22 -17.68 5.33 -21.03
C GLY A 22 -17.99 4.23 -20.01
N LYS A 23 -17.27 3.09 -20.02
CA LYS A 23 -17.45 2.01 -19.05
C LYS A 23 -16.19 1.84 -18.18
N PRO A 24 -16.35 1.58 -16.88
CA PRO A 24 -15.22 1.24 -16.02
C PRO A 24 -14.68 -0.15 -16.39
N ARG A 25 -13.36 -0.29 -16.44
CA ARG A 25 -12.66 -1.56 -16.65
C ARG A 25 -11.57 -1.74 -15.61
N VAL A 26 -11.63 -2.86 -14.89
CA VAL A 26 -10.53 -3.32 -14.03
C VAL A 26 -9.42 -3.90 -14.90
N ILE A 27 -8.19 -3.51 -14.63
CA ILE A 27 -7.01 -3.93 -15.39
C ILE A 27 -6.15 -4.91 -14.58
N GLU A 28 -5.44 -5.79 -15.27
CA GLU A 28 -4.54 -6.76 -14.67
C GLU A 28 -3.19 -6.11 -14.38
N ASN A 29 -2.56 -6.50 -13.27
CA ASN A 29 -1.19 -6.11 -12.95
C ASN A 29 -0.16 -6.89 -13.78
N SER A 30 1.12 -6.59 -13.57
CA SER A 30 2.25 -7.28 -14.24
C SER A 30 2.31 -8.78 -13.97
N GLU A 31 1.60 -9.27 -12.94
CA GLU A 31 1.51 -10.69 -12.59
C GLU A 31 0.28 -11.39 -13.19
N GLY A 32 -0.58 -10.66 -13.94
CA GLY A 32 -1.83 -11.18 -14.51
C GLY A 32 -3.03 -11.20 -13.56
N ASP A 33 -2.88 -10.64 -12.35
CA ASP A 33 -3.96 -10.57 -11.35
C ASP A 33 -4.73 -9.25 -11.47
N ARG A 34 -6.05 -9.29 -11.29
CA ARG A 34 -6.91 -8.09 -11.21
C ARG A 34 -6.85 -7.34 -9.88
N THR A 35 -6.19 -7.93 -8.89
CA THR A 35 -5.95 -7.30 -7.59
C THR A 35 -4.52 -7.53 -7.18
N THR A 36 -3.92 -6.55 -6.51
CA THR A 36 -2.55 -6.63 -6.01
C THR A 36 -2.55 -6.66 -4.49
N PRO A 37 -1.85 -7.59 -3.82
CA PRO A 37 -1.71 -7.55 -2.37
C PRO A 37 -1.17 -6.20 -1.88
N SER A 38 -1.79 -5.61 -0.87
CA SER A 38 -1.37 -4.35 -0.23
C SER A 38 -0.22 -4.63 0.75
N ILE A 39 0.85 -5.22 0.21
CA ILE A 39 2.01 -5.72 0.95
C ILE A 39 3.26 -5.11 0.33
N VAL A 40 4.14 -4.60 1.17
CA VAL A 40 5.43 -4.02 0.80
C VAL A 40 6.51 -4.74 1.59
N ALA A 41 7.58 -5.18 0.95
CA ALA A 41 8.70 -5.79 1.64
C ALA A 41 10.01 -5.12 1.26
N PHE A 42 10.89 -4.98 2.24
CA PHE A 42 12.25 -4.50 2.05
C PHE A 42 13.19 -5.70 2.15
N THR A 43 13.96 -5.93 1.10
CA THR A 43 14.97 -6.99 1.07
C THR A 43 16.28 -6.50 1.68
N LYS A 44 17.19 -7.44 1.99
CA LYS A 44 18.53 -7.12 2.49
C LYS A 44 19.36 -6.31 1.49
N ASP A 45 19.08 -6.47 0.19
CA ASP A 45 19.78 -5.78 -0.89
C ASP A 45 19.17 -4.40 -1.20
N SER A 46 18.36 -3.85 -0.28
CA SER A 46 17.64 -2.58 -0.41
C SER A 46 16.63 -2.51 -1.55
N GLU A 47 16.28 -3.65 -2.17
CA GLU A 47 15.18 -3.73 -3.13
C GLU A 47 13.83 -3.66 -2.40
N VAL A 48 12.88 -2.91 -2.96
CA VAL A 48 11.51 -2.80 -2.48
C VAL A 48 10.58 -3.66 -3.33
N LEU A 49 10.00 -4.69 -2.73
CA LEU A 49 9.02 -5.56 -3.35
C LEU A 49 7.61 -5.09 -3.01
N VAL A 50 6.67 -5.18 -3.95
CA VAL A 50 5.27 -4.78 -3.75
C VAL A 50 4.33 -5.81 -4.40
N GLY A 51 3.26 -6.18 -3.70
CA GLY A 51 2.25 -7.09 -4.23
C GLY A 51 2.62 -8.56 -4.02
N GLN A 52 2.46 -9.37 -5.08
CA GLN A 52 2.69 -10.81 -4.98
C GLN A 52 4.14 -11.18 -4.65
N SER A 53 5.12 -10.43 -5.17
CA SER A 53 6.53 -10.64 -4.83
C SER A 53 6.79 -10.45 -3.34
N ALA A 54 6.25 -9.39 -2.74
CA ALA A 54 6.32 -9.17 -1.30
C ALA A 54 5.55 -10.25 -0.51
N LYS A 55 4.36 -10.66 -0.98
CA LYS A 55 3.58 -11.72 -0.32
C LYS A 55 4.34 -13.05 -0.23
N ARG A 56 5.03 -13.45 -1.31
CA ARG A 56 5.73 -14.75 -1.40
C ARG A 56 6.85 -14.91 -0.36
N GLN A 57 7.53 -13.83 -0.02
CA GLN A 57 8.66 -13.85 0.92
C GLN A 57 8.29 -13.49 2.36
N ALA A 58 7.01 -13.21 2.65
CA ALA A 58 6.55 -12.73 3.95
C ALA A 58 6.86 -13.71 5.10
N VAL A 59 6.87 -15.03 4.82
CA VAL A 59 7.16 -16.07 5.82
C VAL A 59 8.65 -16.08 6.20
N THR A 60 9.54 -15.85 5.23
CA THR A 60 10.99 -15.90 5.42
C THR A 60 11.60 -14.56 5.82
N ASN A 61 10.84 -13.46 5.68
CA ASN A 61 11.25 -12.10 6.01
C ASN A 61 10.13 -11.35 6.75
N PRO A 62 9.65 -11.86 7.90
CA PRO A 62 8.44 -11.34 8.54
C PRO A 62 8.61 -9.92 9.09
N HIS A 63 9.80 -9.57 9.59
CA HIS A 63 10.04 -8.26 10.22
C HIS A 63 10.15 -7.11 9.22
N ASN A 64 10.59 -7.38 7.98
CA ASN A 64 10.75 -6.36 6.95
C ASN A 64 9.63 -6.44 5.88
N THR A 65 8.55 -7.19 6.17
CA THR A 65 7.36 -7.29 5.32
C THR A 65 6.18 -6.62 5.98
N LEU A 66 5.73 -5.52 5.39
CA LEU A 66 4.67 -4.67 5.89
C LEU A 66 3.36 -4.99 5.18
N TYR A 67 2.33 -5.27 5.96
CA TYR A 67 0.97 -5.57 5.49
C TYR A 67 -0.06 -4.93 6.42
N ALA A 68 -1.31 -4.78 5.98
CA ALA A 68 -2.38 -4.14 6.75
C ALA A 68 -2.06 -2.71 7.24
N VAL A 69 -1.07 -2.04 6.64
CA VAL A 69 -0.60 -0.69 7.03
C VAL A 69 -1.72 0.36 6.96
N LYS A 70 -2.76 0.14 6.14
CA LYS A 70 -3.96 0.99 6.11
C LYS A 70 -4.65 1.12 7.47
N ARG A 71 -4.44 0.16 8.39
CA ARG A 71 -4.95 0.25 9.77
C ARG A 71 -4.22 1.30 10.60
N LEU A 72 -3.00 1.67 10.24
CA LEU A 72 -2.15 2.62 10.96
C LEU A 72 -2.23 4.05 10.42
N ILE A 73 -2.69 4.24 9.17
CA ILE A 73 -2.83 5.55 8.54
C ILE A 73 -3.73 6.45 9.41
N GLY A 74 -3.24 7.65 9.73
CA GLY A 74 -3.99 8.65 10.51
C GLY A 74 -4.15 8.33 11.99
N ARG A 75 -3.45 7.31 12.52
CA ARG A 75 -3.58 6.90 13.93
C ARG A 75 -2.42 7.37 14.81
N ARG A 76 -2.73 7.60 16.09
CA ARG A 76 -1.71 7.86 17.11
C ARG A 76 -1.14 6.56 17.63
N PHE A 77 0.14 6.56 18.01
CA PHE A 77 0.80 5.38 18.56
C PHE A 77 0.15 4.86 19.85
N GLU A 78 -0.56 5.73 20.58
CA GLU A 78 -1.27 5.37 21.81
C GLU A 78 -2.69 4.84 21.60
N ASP A 79 -3.21 4.84 20.36
CA ASP A 79 -4.55 4.34 20.07
C ASP A 79 -4.67 2.85 20.41
N SER A 80 -5.77 2.45 21.04
CA SER A 80 -6.01 1.05 21.45
C SER A 80 -5.93 0.07 20.28
N VAL A 81 -6.37 0.49 19.09
CA VAL A 81 -6.27 -0.31 17.86
C VAL A 81 -4.81 -0.53 17.45
N VAL A 82 -3.96 0.49 17.58
CA VAL A 82 -2.53 0.39 17.26
C VAL A 82 -1.81 -0.50 18.28
N LYS A 83 -2.13 -0.39 19.57
CA LYS A 83 -1.59 -1.28 20.61
C LYS A 83 -1.92 -2.74 20.32
N LYS A 84 -3.15 -3.02 19.89
CA LYS A 84 -3.55 -4.38 19.52
C LYS A 84 -2.79 -4.89 18.29
N ASP A 85 -2.57 -4.03 17.29
CA ASP A 85 -1.80 -4.41 16.09
C ASP A 85 -0.32 -4.66 16.43
N ILE A 86 0.29 -3.91 17.38
CA ILE A 86 1.66 -4.14 17.88
C ILE A 86 1.86 -5.57 18.39
N ASP A 87 0.87 -6.13 19.07
CA ASP A 87 0.95 -7.49 19.63
C ASP A 87 0.75 -8.60 18.57
N ILE A 88 0.24 -8.26 17.39
CA ILE A 88 -0.19 -9.23 16.37
C ILE A 88 0.78 -9.29 15.20
N VAL A 89 1.35 -8.16 14.79
CA VAL A 89 2.19 -8.09 13.60
C VAL A 89 3.68 -8.31 13.93
N PRO A 90 4.44 -8.95 13.03
CA PRO A 90 5.86 -9.21 13.27
C PRO A 90 6.75 -7.98 13.00
N TYR A 91 6.32 -7.06 12.13
CA TYR A 91 7.07 -5.84 11.83
C TYR A 91 6.93 -4.83 12.96
N LYS A 92 7.92 -3.94 13.09
CA LYS A 92 7.97 -2.98 14.20
C LYS A 92 7.09 -1.78 13.93
N ILE A 93 6.12 -1.53 14.81
CA ILE A 93 5.36 -0.27 14.88
C ILE A 93 6.00 0.60 15.97
N VAL A 94 6.25 1.86 15.66
CA VAL A 94 6.99 2.80 16.53
C VAL A 94 6.26 4.13 16.66
N LYS A 95 6.55 4.83 17.75
CA LYS A 95 6.10 6.20 17.97
C LYS A 95 6.98 7.16 17.17
N ALA A 96 6.36 7.97 16.31
CA ALA A 96 7.01 9.11 15.70
C ALA A 96 7.14 10.29 16.69
N ASP A 97 7.97 11.26 16.36
CA ASP A 97 8.25 12.41 17.24
C ASP A 97 6.99 13.24 17.52
N ASN A 98 6.07 13.28 16.55
CA ASN A 98 4.77 13.95 16.68
C ASN A 98 3.69 13.10 17.40
N GLY A 99 4.01 11.87 17.80
CA GLY A 99 3.11 10.94 18.48
C GLY A 99 2.36 9.96 17.56
N ASP A 100 2.54 10.03 16.24
CA ASP A 100 1.86 9.16 15.28
C ASP A 100 2.40 7.72 15.30
N ALA A 101 1.58 6.78 14.86
CA ALA A 101 1.97 5.39 14.64
C ALA A 101 2.74 5.28 13.31
N TRP A 102 4.04 5.02 13.39
CA TRP A 102 4.91 4.77 12.25
C TRP A 102 5.37 3.30 12.24
N VAL A 103 6.03 2.89 11.17
CA VAL A 103 6.69 1.59 11.08
C VAL A 103 8.21 1.79 11.01
N GLU A 104 8.96 0.78 11.43
CA GLU A 104 10.43 0.81 11.35
C GLU A 104 10.93 -0.47 10.67
N VAL A 105 11.79 -0.30 9.67
CA VAL A 105 12.45 -1.38 8.96
C VAL A 105 13.94 -1.06 8.88
N ASP A 106 14.80 -1.96 9.33
CA ASP A 106 16.26 -1.80 9.37
C ASP A 106 16.71 -0.45 9.98
N GLY A 107 16.06 -0.05 11.08
CA GLY A 107 16.35 1.22 11.79
C GLY A 107 15.77 2.47 11.13
N LYS A 108 15.18 2.36 9.93
CA LYS A 108 14.53 3.46 9.24
C LYS A 108 13.05 3.55 9.62
N LYS A 109 12.67 4.63 10.31
CA LYS A 109 11.27 4.96 10.60
C LYS A 109 10.60 5.53 9.34
N MET A 110 9.40 5.05 9.01
CA MET A 110 8.62 5.46 7.86
C MET A 110 7.15 5.66 8.25
N ALA A 111 6.51 6.68 7.68
CA ALA A 111 5.11 6.94 7.92
C ALA A 111 4.22 5.95 7.13
N PRO A 112 3.04 5.55 7.65
CA PRO A 112 2.11 4.69 6.91
C PRO A 112 1.73 5.17 5.49
N PRO A 113 1.61 6.50 5.23
CA PRO A 113 1.43 7.02 3.88
C PRO A 113 2.60 6.70 2.93
N GLU A 114 3.85 6.69 3.40
CA GLU A 114 5.02 6.34 2.57
C GLU A 114 4.95 4.89 2.10
N ILE A 115 4.52 3.98 2.97
CA ILE A 115 4.35 2.57 2.63
C ILE A 115 3.19 2.39 1.65
N SER A 116 2.06 3.06 1.91
CA SER A 116 0.89 3.01 1.03
C SER A 116 1.19 3.62 -0.35
N ALA A 117 2.07 4.62 -0.42
CA ALA A 117 2.53 5.19 -1.67
C ALA A 117 3.27 4.17 -2.55
N ARG A 118 3.98 3.19 -1.98
CA ARG A 118 4.59 2.10 -2.76
C ARG A 118 3.54 1.23 -3.46
N VAL A 119 2.42 0.98 -2.79
CA VAL A 119 1.27 0.27 -3.38
C VAL A 119 0.63 1.12 -4.47
N LEU A 120 0.39 2.42 -4.22
CA LEU A 120 -0.15 3.35 -5.21
C LEU A 120 0.76 3.50 -6.43
N GLN A 121 2.08 3.52 -6.26
CA GLN A 121 3.05 3.53 -7.34
C GLN A 121 2.94 2.28 -8.23
N LYS A 122 2.73 1.09 -7.64
CA LYS A 122 2.47 -0.13 -8.42
C LYS A 122 1.14 -0.01 -9.19
N MET A 123 0.08 0.55 -8.58
CA MET A 123 -1.21 0.75 -9.25
C MET A 123 -1.13 1.73 -10.41
N LYS A 124 -0.41 2.85 -10.20
CA LYS A 124 -0.07 3.81 -11.25
C LYS A 124 0.68 3.13 -12.40
N LYS A 125 1.75 2.39 -12.08
CA LYS A 125 2.56 1.69 -13.08
C LYS A 125 1.73 0.68 -13.89
N THR A 126 0.86 -0.08 -13.23
CA THR A 126 -0.09 -0.99 -13.88
C THR A 126 -0.99 -0.26 -14.88
N ALA A 127 -1.52 0.92 -14.52
CA ALA A 127 -2.31 1.72 -15.44
C ALA A 127 -1.48 2.29 -16.59
N GLU A 128 -0.27 2.77 -16.33
CA GLU A 128 0.64 3.30 -17.37
C GLU A 128 1.03 2.21 -18.39
N ASP A 129 1.33 1.00 -17.91
CA ASP A 129 1.64 -0.15 -18.77
C ASP A 129 0.46 -0.56 -19.64
N TYR A 130 -0.75 -0.51 -19.10
CA TYR A 130 -1.97 -0.82 -19.84
C TYR A 130 -2.34 0.26 -20.86
N LEU A 131 -2.18 1.55 -20.50
CA LEU A 131 -2.59 2.68 -21.33
C LEU A 131 -1.54 3.10 -22.37
N GLY A 132 -0.26 2.76 -22.15
CA GLY A 132 0.86 3.18 -23.00
C GLY A 132 1.22 4.67 -22.86
N GLU A 133 0.76 5.33 -21.80
CA GLU A 133 1.00 6.76 -21.53
C GLU A 133 1.17 7.02 -20.02
N ALA A 134 1.71 8.19 -19.66
CA ALA A 134 1.90 8.58 -18.27
C ALA A 134 0.56 8.92 -17.59
N VAL A 135 0.41 8.51 -16.33
CA VAL A 135 -0.78 8.78 -15.49
C VAL A 135 -0.39 9.71 -14.36
N THR A 136 -1.00 10.89 -14.28
CA THR A 136 -0.68 11.90 -13.26
C THR A 136 -1.81 12.17 -12.27
N GLU A 137 -3.00 11.64 -12.52
CA GLU A 137 -4.22 11.93 -11.75
C GLU A 137 -4.94 10.64 -11.35
N ALA A 138 -5.49 10.61 -10.14
CA ALA A 138 -6.20 9.46 -9.62
C ALA A 138 -7.32 9.84 -8.65
N VAL A 139 -8.35 9.00 -8.60
CA VAL A 139 -9.35 8.95 -7.53
C VAL A 139 -8.99 7.76 -6.63
N ILE A 140 -8.79 7.98 -5.33
CA ILE A 140 -8.37 6.95 -4.38
C ILE A 140 -9.45 6.77 -3.31
N THR A 141 -9.86 5.52 -3.06
CA THR A 141 -10.91 5.22 -2.09
C THR A 141 -10.40 5.23 -0.64
N VAL A 142 -11.22 5.73 0.28
CA VAL A 142 -11.04 5.57 1.73
C VAL A 142 -12.31 4.95 2.35
N PRO A 143 -12.22 4.30 3.53
CA PRO A 143 -13.41 3.88 4.26
C PRO A 143 -14.29 5.08 4.61
N ALA A 144 -15.61 4.90 4.57
CA ALA A 144 -16.57 5.98 4.84
C ALA A 144 -16.44 6.60 6.25
N TYR A 145 -15.83 5.87 7.19
CA TYR A 145 -15.63 6.28 8.57
C TYR A 145 -14.20 6.80 8.86
N PHE A 146 -13.38 7.04 7.82
CA PHE A 146 -12.11 7.75 8.01
C PHE A 146 -12.37 9.17 8.50
N ASN A 147 -11.57 9.60 9.47
CA ASN A 147 -11.55 10.96 9.98
C ASN A 147 -10.60 11.84 9.14
N ASP A 148 -10.66 13.14 9.38
CA ASP A 148 -9.69 14.13 8.88
C ASP A 148 -8.32 13.95 9.53
#